data_AF-A0A951XHC6-F1
#
_entry.id   AF-A0A951XHC6-F1
#
_cell.length_a   1.000
_cell.length_b   1.000
_cell.length_c   1.000
_cell.angle_alpha   90.00
_cell.angle_beta   90.00
_cell.angle_gamma   90.00
#
_symmetry.space_group_name_H-M   'P 1'
#
loop_
_entity.id
_entity.type
_entity.pdbx_description
1 polymer ?
#
loop_
_entity_poly.entity_id
_entity_poly.type
_entity_poly.pdbx_seq_one_letter_code
_entity_poly.pdbx_strand_id
1 'polypeptide(L)'
;MPSARRSLRLSLKRLRDLRFHRAEACSDIVCDWFKIRNKIDRHPLADDLWRVHDWLIAPLTLQALDYRGLAKHIVEVLRTGEDFDGDMILLLRLIDEPPSSRKVALMTKHEAAVAEGLYDGLTKQPRRYEELVMKMEADQTLRTFWNRIRSHYARQFRPNTRGVMRRTLSKERGFSPCCAFNWKSKRDRFQITFDALCHRWCLYGYEKDTPLALKLTANSTPHGTMIFVPRGMSLAANGTFVWKAISQIHMAHGASRQGDKLFEIRIQRSKDRIKAKQLDAEARQMGLRGEPRYQYTLTKMGQLPNRVRWLKRLLHDC
;
A
#
# COMPACT_ATOMS: atom_id res chain seq x y z
N MET A 1 15.06 17.03 -0.25
CA MET A 1 16.18 16.17 0.22
C MET A 1 17.14 16.01 -0.94
N PRO A 2 18.45 16.27 -0.80
CA PRO A 2 19.38 16.12 -1.91
C PRO A 2 19.39 14.65 -2.36
N SER A 3 19.19 14.46 -3.66
CA SER A 3 19.27 13.21 -4.42
C SER A 3 20.31 12.25 -3.84
N ALA A 4 19.85 11.25 -3.06
CA ALA A 4 20.66 10.07 -2.80
C ALA A 4 20.98 9.47 -4.17
N ARG A 5 22.27 9.41 -4.55
CA ARG A 5 22.72 9.05 -5.90
C ARG A 5 21.94 7.86 -6.46
N ARG A 6 20.96 8.15 -7.31
CA ARG A 6 20.18 7.15 -8.04
C ARG A 6 21.15 6.41 -8.96
N SER A 7 21.20 5.09 -8.81
CA SER A 7 22.07 4.25 -9.64
C SER A 7 21.32 3.00 -10.04
N LEU A 8 21.56 2.57 -11.27
CA LEU A 8 20.96 1.36 -11.83
C LEU A 8 21.19 0.15 -10.91
N ARG A 9 22.42 -0.02 -10.42
CA ARG A 9 22.78 -1.12 -9.52
C ARG A 9 21.95 -1.12 -8.22
N LEU A 10 21.76 0.04 -7.59
CA LEU A 10 20.95 0.15 -6.37
C LEU A 10 19.46 -0.07 -6.65
N SER A 11 18.94 0.48 -7.75
CA SER A 11 17.54 0.29 -8.15
C SER A 11 17.22 -1.18 -8.44
N LEU A 12 18.09 -1.88 -9.19
CA LEU A 12 17.93 -3.31 -9.46
C LEU A 12 18.13 -4.18 -8.22
N LYS A 13 18.98 -3.76 -7.27
CA LYS A 13 19.08 -4.44 -5.97
C LYS A 13 17.76 -4.31 -5.20
N ARG A 14 17.22 -3.08 -5.09
CA ARG A 14 15.94 -2.83 -4.42
C ARG A 14 14.82 -3.67 -5.01
N LEU A 15 14.69 -3.71 -6.34
CA LEU A 15 13.66 -4.53 -6.99
C LEU A 15 13.76 -6.02 -6.65
N ARG A 16 14.97 -6.56 -6.51
CA ARG A 16 15.20 -7.96 -6.09
C ARG A 16 14.80 -8.23 -4.64
N ASP A 17 14.88 -7.23 -3.78
CA ASP A 17 14.47 -7.34 -2.38
C ASP A 17 12.93 -7.24 -2.23
N LEU A 18 12.20 -6.80 -3.26
CA LEU A 18 10.73 -6.72 -3.27
C LEU A 18 10.07 -8.05 -3.66
N ARG A 19 8.81 -8.22 -3.25
CA ARG A 19 8.00 -9.42 -3.54
C ARG A 19 7.06 -9.22 -4.72
N PHE A 20 6.22 -10.22 -5.03
CA PHE A 20 5.24 -10.18 -6.12
C PHE A 20 5.88 -9.94 -7.50
N HIS A 21 6.99 -10.62 -7.78
CA HIS A 21 7.65 -10.61 -9.09
C HIS A 21 8.09 -9.21 -9.56
N ARG A 22 8.32 -8.26 -8.63
CA ARG A 22 8.72 -6.88 -8.98
C ARG A 22 10.02 -6.81 -9.79
N ALA A 23 11.01 -7.64 -9.47
CA ALA A 23 12.23 -7.72 -10.25
C ALA A 23 11.97 -8.17 -11.69
N GLU A 24 11.26 -9.28 -11.88
CA GLU A 24 10.91 -9.81 -13.20
C GLU A 24 10.06 -8.82 -14.00
N ALA A 25 9.12 -8.15 -13.35
CA ALA A 25 8.21 -7.22 -14.00
C ALA A 25 8.85 -5.87 -14.34
N CYS A 26 9.82 -5.37 -13.57
CA CYS A 26 10.26 -3.97 -13.67
C CYS A 26 11.75 -3.76 -14.00
N SER A 27 12.57 -4.81 -14.05
CA SER A 27 14.02 -4.62 -14.27
C SER A 27 14.34 -4.07 -15.66
N ASP A 28 13.61 -4.50 -16.68
CA ASP A 28 13.72 -4.02 -18.06
C ASP A 28 13.48 -2.50 -18.15
N ILE A 29 12.38 -2.04 -17.57
CA ILE A 29 12.01 -0.63 -17.62
C ILE A 29 12.95 0.23 -16.78
N VAL A 30 13.47 -0.27 -15.66
CA VAL A 30 14.49 0.45 -14.88
C VAL A 30 15.79 0.58 -15.68
N CYS A 31 16.23 -0.48 -16.36
CA CYS A 31 17.39 -0.39 -17.25
C CYS A 31 17.17 0.66 -18.35
N ASP A 32 16.00 0.66 -18.97
CA ASP A 32 15.64 1.60 -20.02
C ASP A 32 15.56 3.05 -19.53
N TRP A 33 15.06 3.26 -18.31
CA TRP A 33 15.05 4.56 -17.63
C TRP A 33 16.46 5.13 -17.48
N PHE A 34 17.42 4.31 -17.04
CA PHE A 34 18.81 4.75 -16.90
C PHE A 34 19.52 4.96 -18.25
N LYS A 35 19.10 4.32 -19.34
CA LYS A 35 19.63 4.59 -20.70
C LYS A 35 19.30 6.01 -21.16
N ILE A 36 18.13 6.54 -20.78
CA ILE A 36 17.68 7.89 -21.14
C ILE A 36 17.93 8.93 -20.05
N ARG A 37 18.72 8.58 -19.02
CA ARG A 37 18.99 9.44 -17.86
C ARG A 37 19.37 10.87 -18.23
N ASN A 38 20.25 11.05 -19.23
CA ASN A 38 20.70 12.38 -19.63
C ASN A 38 19.57 13.24 -20.20
N LYS A 39 18.56 12.63 -20.85
CA LYS A 39 17.37 13.35 -21.32
C LYS A 39 16.49 13.75 -20.13
N ILE A 40 16.30 12.84 -19.17
CA ILE A 40 15.52 13.09 -17.94
C ILE A 40 16.16 14.22 -17.11
N ASP A 41 17.47 14.14 -16.86
CA ASP A 41 18.20 15.10 -16.02
C ASP A 41 18.19 16.53 -16.62
N ARG A 42 17.96 16.66 -17.94
CA ARG A 42 17.86 17.96 -18.64
C ARG A 42 16.41 18.44 -18.84
N HIS A 43 15.43 17.60 -18.55
CA HIS A 43 14.03 17.92 -18.78
C HIS A 43 13.51 18.92 -17.73
N PRO A 44 12.63 19.87 -18.08
CA PRO A 44 12.05 20.82 -17.11
C PRO A 44 11.33 20.15 -15.93
N LEU A 45 10.84 18.93 -16.13
CA LEU A 45 10.17 18.10 -15.11
C LEU A 45 11.07 17.02 -14.50
N ALA A 46 12.40 17.19 -14.51
CA ALA A 46 13.35 16.17 -14.06
C ALA A 46 13.01 15.60 -12.67
N ASP A 47 12.63 16.45 -11.72
CA ASP A 47 12.26 16.01 -10.37
C ASP A 47 11.00 15.13 -10.38
N ASP A 48 9.95 15.54 -11.10
CA ASP A 48 8.69 14.78 -11.18
C ASP A 48 8.92 13.42 -11.88
N LEU A 49 9.71 13.39 -12.95
CA LEU A 49 10.09 12.15 -13.63
C LEU A 49 10.84 11.22 -12.67
N TRP A 50 11.81 11.74 -11.94
CA TRP A 50 12.54 10.92 -10.97
C TRP A 50 11.67 10.42 -9.81
N ARG A 51 10.60 11.14 -9.42
CA ARG A 51 9.60 10.61 -8.47
C ARG A 51 8.91 9.36 -9.03
N VAL A 52 8.59 9.32 -10.33
CA VAL A 52 8.04 8.11 -10.98
C VAL A 52 8.98 6.92 -10.82
N HIS A 53 10.28 7.10 -11.08
CA HIS A 53 11.27 6.04 -10.86
C HIS A 53 11.35 5.61 -9.39
N ASP A 54 11.32 6.56 -8.46
CA ASP A 54 11.42 6.25 -7.03
C ASP A 54 10.18 5.48 -6.52
N TRP A 55 9.00 5.76 -7.08
CA TRP A 55 7.78 4.97 -6.87
C TRP A 55 7.80 3.61 -7.56
N LEU A 56 8.36 3.51 -8.77
CA LEU A 56 8.53 2.26 -9.51
C LEU A 56 9.33 1.22 -8.71
N ILE A 57 10.27 1.65 -7.89
CA ILE A 57 11.08 0.77 -7.03
C ILE A 57 10.58 0.68 -5.58
N ALA A 58 9.38 1.19 -5.29
CA ALA A 58 8.73 1.05 -3.99
C ALA A 58 7.93 -0.29 -3.90
N PRO A 59 7.66 -0.79 -2.68
CA PRO A 59 6.76 -1.92 -2.43
C PRO A 59 5.42 -1.76 -3.16
N LEU A 60 4.90 -2.85 -3.75
CA LEU A 60 3.68 -2.84 -4.57
C LEU A 60 2.48 -2.30 -3.79
N THR A 61 2.36 -2.69 -2.52
CA THR A 61 1.26 -2.31 -1.63
C THR A 61 1.20 -0.80 -1.39
N LEU A 62 2.31 -0.09 -1.53
CA LEU A 62 2.35 1.37 -1.42
C LEU A 62 1.97 2.10 -2.72
N GLN A 63 1.97 1.41 -3.86
CA GLN A 63 1.74 2.05 -5.16
C GLN A 63 0.24 2.35 -5.37
N ALA A 64 -0.07 3.62 -5.64
CA ALA A 64 -1.43 4.05 -5.97
C ALA A 64 -1.76 3.94 -7.47
N LEU A 65 -0.73 3.89 -8.32
CA LEU A 65 -0.83 3.88 -9.78
C LEU A 65 -0.02 2.72 -10.37
N ASP A 66 -0.28 2.39 -11.63
CA ASP A 66 0.62 1.54 -12.41
C ASP A 66 1.88 2.34 -12.82
N TYR A 67 2.82 2.47 -11.90
CA TYR A 67 4.08 3.17 -12.15
C TYR A 67 4.95 2.48 -13.21
N ARG A 68 4.75 1.19 -13.49
CA ARG A 68 5.45 0.50 -14.58
C ARG A 68 4.92 0.98 -15.92
N GLY A 69 3.59 0.97 -16.09
CA GLY A 69 2.94 1.49 -17.29
C GLY A 69 3.30 2.95 -17.55
N LEU A 70 3.22 3.78 -16.51
CA LEU A 70 3.61 5.19 -16.59
C LEU A 70 5.08 5.37 -16.97
N ALA A 71 6.00 4.62 -16.32
CA ALA A 71 7.42 4.72 -16.63
C ALA A 71 7.75 4.29 -18.07
N LYS A 72 7.06 3.26 -18.56
CA LYS A 72 7.18 2.79 -19.95
C LYS A 72 6.77 3.87 -20.94
N HIS A 73 5.62 4.49 -20.73
CA HIS A 73 5.14 5.56 -21.59
C HIS A 73 6.10 6.76 -21.59
N ILE A 74 6.59 7.19 -20.43
CA ILE A 74 7.59 8.27 -20.31
C ILE A 74 8.85 7.95 -21.11
N VAL A 75 9.35 6.72 -21.01
CA VAL A 75 10.55 6.30 -21.74
C VAL A 75 10.32 6.33 -23.25
N GLU A 76 9.14 5.93 -23.72
CA GLU A 76 8.77 5.96 -25.14
C GLU A 76 8.74 7.41 -25.67
N VAL A 77 8.03 8.32 -24.99
CA VAL A 77 7.95 9.75 -25.37
C VAL A 77 9.32 10.42 -25.38
N LEU A 78 10.13 10.21 -24.33
CA LEU A 78 11.48 10.81 -24.28
C LEU A 78 12.44 10.18 -25.31
N ARG A 79 12.17 8.97 -25.81
CA ARG A 79 12.96 8.37 -26.89
C ARG A 79 12.64 9.01 -28.22
N THR A 80 11.36 9.21 -28.54
CA THR A 80 10.90 9.87 -29.78
C THR A 80 11.29 11.35 -29.80
N GLY A 81 11.50 11.96 -28.63
CA GLY A 81 11.82 13.39 -28.53
C GLY A 81 10.59 14.28 -28.58
N GLU A 82 9.41 13.67 -28.39
CA GLU A 82 8.15 14.37 -28.24
C GLU A 82 8.06 15.01 -26.84
N ASP A 83 7.24 16.05 -26.73
CA ASP A 83 6.91 16.69 -25.45
C ASP A 83 5.72 16.00 -24.78
N PHE A 84 5.64 16.12 -23.45
CA PHE A 84 4.47 15.69 -22.69
C PHE A 84 3.30 16.64 -22.91
N ASP A 85 2.11 16.07 -23.13
CA ASP A 85 0.87 16.85 -23.16
C ASP A 85 0.48 17.41 -21.78
N GLY A 86 -0.50 18.30 -21.76
CA GLY A 86 -0.96 18.95 -20.52
C GLY A 86 -1.46 17.96 -19.46
N ASP A 87 -2.08 16.86 -19.87
CA ASP A 87 -2.65 15.84 -18.98
C ASP A 87 -1.55 15.00 -18.31
N MET A 88 -0.51 14.63 -19.06
CA MET A 88 0.68 13.97 -18.52
C MET A 88 1.43 14.87 -17.55
N ILE A 89 1.59 16.16 -17.87
CA ILE A 89 2.21 17.13 -16.95
C ILE A 89 1.39 17.23 -15.66
N LEU A 90 0.07 17.27 -15.75
CA LEU A 90 -0.82 17.30 -14.59
C LEU A 90 -0.67 16.02 -13.76
N LEU A 91 -0.69 14.85 -14.40
CA LEU A 91 -0.51 13.55 -13.74
C LEU A 91 0.83 13.49 -12.98
N LEU A 92 1.93 13.89 -13.62
CA LEU A 92 3.27 13.91 -13.00
C LEU A 92 3.32 14.81 -11.76
N ARG A 93 2.61 15.93 -11.79
CA ARG A 93 2.51 16.88 -10.66
C ARG A 93 1.61 16.39 -9.52
N LEU A 94 0.67 15.49 -9.80
CA LEU A 94 -0.18 14.86 -8.79
C LEU A 94 0.50 13.71 -8.05
N ILE A 95 1.65 13.23 -8.53
CA ILE A 95 2.40 12.15 -7.89
C ILE A 95 3.09 12.69 -6.63
N ASP A 96 2.67 12.16 -5.48
CA ASP A 96 3.22 12.46 -4.17
C ASP A 96 4.72 12.12 -4.07
N GLU A 97 5.38 12.68 -3.05
CA GLU A 97 6.74 12.28 -2.69
C GLU A 97 6.82 10.79 -2.35
N PRO A 98 7.87 10.07 -2.80
CA PRO A 98 8.02 8.65 -2.56
C PRO A 98 8.14 8.33 -1.06
N PRO A 99 7.77 7.11 -0.63
CA PRO A 99 7.80 6.72 0.76
C PRO A 99 9.24 6.74 1.31
N SER A 100 9.39 7.18 2.56
CA SER A 100 10.69 7.17 3.22
C SER A 100 11.29 5.77 3.32
N SER A 101 12.62 5.66 3.39
CA SER A 101 13.31 4.35 3.46
C SER A 101 12.83 3.47 4.62
N ARG A 102 12.42 4.08 5.74
CA ARG A 102 11.81 3.38 6.87
C ARG A 102 10.47 2.75 6.51
N LYS A 103 9.61 3.46 5.79
CA LYS A 103 8.31 2.96 5.31
C LYS A 103 8.51 1.83 4.30
N VAL A 104 9.45 2.01 3.37
CA VAL A 104 9.83 0.99 2.38
C VAL A 104 10.26 -0.30 3.09
N ALA A 105 11.22 -0.23 4.02
CA ALA A 105 11.71 -1.41 4.72
C ALA A 105 10.61 -2.16 5.51
N LEU A 106 9.73 -1.41 6.19
CA LEU A 106 8.60 -1.98 6.92
C LEU A 106 7.64 -2.73 5.96
N MET A 107 7.29 -2.10 4.84
CA MET A 107 6.37 -2.69 3.88
C MET A 107 7.00 -3.85 3.11
N THR A 108 8.28 -3.79 2.75
CA THR A 108 9.00 -4.94 2.17
C THR A 108 8.94 -6.16 3.08
N LYS A 109 9.17 -5.99 4.39
CA LYS A 109 9.04 -7.08 5.36
C LYS A 109 7.61 -7.62 5.43
N HIS A 110 6.61 -6.74 5.41
CA HIS A 110 5.21 -7.14 5.40
C HIS A 110 4.83 -7.91 4.13
N GLU A 111 5.22 -7.43 2.95
CA GLU A 111 4.98 -8.10 1.67
C GLU A 111 5.66 -9.47 1.61
N ALA A 112 6.85 -9.65 2.20
CA ALA A 112 7.49 -10.96 2.36
C ALA A 112 6.64 -11.94 3.16
N ALA A 113 6.13 -11.52 4.31
CA ALA A 113 5.25 -12.35 5.12
C ALA A 113 3.94 -12.70 4.37
N VAL A 114 3.34 -11.72 3.68
CA VAL A 114 2.13 -11.91 2.85
C VAL A 114 2.38 -12.88 1.70
N ALA A 115 3.51 -12.75 0.99
CA ALA A 115 3.87 -13.61 -0.13
C ALA A 115 4.02 -15.08 0.31
N GLU A 116 4.48 -15.32 1.54
CA GLU A 116 4.62 -16.65 2.12
C GLU A 116 3.31 -17.15 2.77
N GLY A 117 2.26 -16.33 2.85
CA GLY A 117 1.01 -16.67 3.53
C GLY A 117 1.14 -16.70 5.06
N LEU A 118 2.18 -16.06 5.58
CA LEU A 118 2.51 -15.95 6.99
C LEU A 118 1.89 -14.67 7.55
N TYR A 119 0.71 -14.80 8.16
CA TYR A 119 0.06 -13.72 8.90
C TYR A 119 0.23 -13.87 10.42
N ASP A 120 1.07 -14.82 10.85
CA ASP A 120 1.21 -15.21 12.25
C ASP A 120 1.74 -14.06 13.12
N GLY A 121 2.54 -13.16 12.54
CA GLY A 121 2.98 -11.92 13.20
C GLY A 121 1.87 -10.88 13.44
N LEU A 122 0.66 -11.10 12.90
CA LEU A 122 -0.52 -10.25 13.10
C LEU A 122 -1.54 -10.88 14.06
N THR A 123 -1.36 -12.14 14.44
CA THR A 123 -2.21 -12.84 15.41
C THR A 123 -1.46 -13.10 16.71
N LYS A 124 -2.16 -12.97 17.83
CA LYS A 124 -1.64 -13.35 19.15
C LYS A 124 -1.76 -14.86 19.42
N GLN A 125 -2.44 -15.61 18.55
CA GLN A 125 -2.84 -16.99 18.80
C GLN A 125 -2.58 -17.90 17.58
N PRO A 126 -1.30 -18.10 17.17
CA PRO A 126 -0.98 -18.98 16.05
C PRO A 126 -1.44 -20.43 16.26
N ARG A 127 -1.39 -20.93 17.50
CA ARG A 127 -1.84 -22.29 17.86
C ARG A 127 -3.31 -22.58 17.54
N ARG A 128 -4.19 -21.58 17.56
CA ARG A 128 -5.60 -21.78 17.16
C ARG A 128 -5.74 -22.09 15.67
N TYR A 129 -4.81 -21.58 14.86
CA TYR A 129 -4.77 -21.90 13.44
C TYR A 129 -4.28 -23.33 13.23
N GLU A 130 -3.24 -23.76 13.96
CA GLU A 130 -2.77 -25.14 13.94
C GLU A 130 -3.90 -26.12 14.32
N GLU A 131 -4.63 -25.85 15.40
CA GLU A 131 -5.79 -26.66 15.81
C GLU A 131 -6.87 -26.71 14.73
N LEU A 132 -7.16 -25.56 14.08
CA LEU A 132 -8.14 -25.49 12.99
C LEU A 132 -7.70 -26.36 11.80
N VAL A 133 -6.43 -26.28 11.40
CA VAL A 133 -5.87 -27.09 10.31
C VAL A 133 -5.94 -28.57 10.66
N MET A 134 -5.54 -28.97 11.88
CA MET A 134 -5.64 -30.36 12.34
C MET A 134 -7.09 -30.88 12.27
N LYS A 135 -8.07 -30.09 12.70
CA LYS A 135 -9.49 -30.47 12.62
C LYS A 135 -9.96 -30.62 11.17
N MET A 136 -9.53 -29.73 10.27
CA MET A 136 -9.86 -29.82 8.85
C MET A 136 -9.23 -31.04 8.18
N GLU A 137 -7.98 -31.34 8.50
CA GLU A 137 -7.30 -32.53 7.98
C GLU A 137 -7.95 -33.81 8.49
N ALA A 138 -8.44 -33.83 9.74
CA ALA A 138 -9.16 -34.98 10.30
C ALA A 138 -10.63 -35.10 9.82
N ASP A 139 -11.19 -34.08 9.15
CA ASP A 139 -12.60 -34.08 8.74
C ASP A 139 -12.84 -35.01 7.53
N GLN A 140 -13.41 -36.18 7.81
CA GLN A 140 -13.74 -37.18 6.80
C GLN A 140 -14.83 -36.70 5.82
N THR A 141 -15.74 -35.84 6.27
CA THR A 141 -16.79 -35.27 5.42
C THR A 141 -16.17 -34.33 4.40
N LEU A 142 -15.26 -33.44 4.84
CA LEU A 142 -14.51 -32.57 3.94
C LEU A 142 -13.75 -33.38 2.88
N ARG A 143 -13.00 -34.40 3.31
CA ARG A 143 -12.27 -35.30 2.39
C ARG A 143 -13.21 -35.96 1.38
N THR A 144 -14.37 -36.43 1.83
CA THR A 144 -15.35 -37.09 0.96
C THR A 144 -15.91 -36.14 -0.10
N PHE A 145 -16.33 -34.93 0.29
CA PHE A 145 -16.82 -33.93 -0.67
C PHE A 145 -15.72 -33.49 -1.63
N TRP A 146 -14.49 -33.28 -1.13
CA TRP A 146 -13.35 -32.92 -1.95
C TRP A 146 -13.05 -33.98 -3.02
N ASN A 147 -12.99 -35.25 -2.63
CA ASN A 147 -12.75 -36.36 -3.56
C ASN A 147 -13.87 -36.47 -4.61
N ARG A 148 -15.13 -36.26 -4.24
CA ARG A 148 -16.26 -36.23 -5.19
C ARG A 148 -16.13 -35.11 -6.21
N ILE A 149 -15.82 -33.89 -5.75
CA ILE A 149 -15.58 -32.74 -6.64
C ILE A 149 -14.39 -33.04 -7.55
N ARG A 150 -13.33 -33.65 -7.02
CA ARG A 150 -12.14 -34.00 -7.78
C ARG A 150 -12.41 -34.97 -8.91
N SER A 151 -13.06 -36.08 -8.61
CA SER A 151 -13.41 -37.08 -9.61
C SER A 151 -14.34 -36.50 -10.67
N HIS A 152 -15.30 -35.67 -10.28
CA HIS A 152 -16.29 -35.12 -11.21
C HIS A 152 -15.72 -34.00 -12.11
N TYR A 153 -14.80 -33.18 -11.61
CA TYR A 153 -14.28 -31.99 -12.29
C TYR A 153 -12.79 -32.05 -12.64
N ALA A 154 -12.19 -33.25 -12.77
CA ALA A 154 -10.74 -33.45 -12.96
C ALA A 154 -10.07 -32.50 -13.98
N ARG A 155 -10.75 -32.19 -15.10
CA ARG A 155 -10.22 -31.32 -16.18
C ARG A 155 -10.31 -29.81 -15.90
N GLN A 156 -11.00 -29.41 -14.83
CA GLN A 156 -11.21 -28.00 -14.47
C GLN A 156 -10.28 -27.50 -13.37
N PHE A 157 -9.51 -28.39 -12.76
CA PHE A 157 -8.48 -28.00 -11.80
C PHE A 157 -7.33 -27.29 -12.51
N ARG A 158 -7.27 -25.97 -12.31
CA ARG A 158 -6.21 -25.11 -12.81
C ARG A 158 -5.57 -24.39 -11.63
N PRO A 159 -4.63 -25.03 -10.91
CA PRO A 159 -3.89 -24.35 -9.86
C PRO A 159 -3.05 -23.23 -10.44
N ASN A 160 -2.73 -22.24 -9.60
CA ASN A 160 -1.71 -21.26 -9.93
C ASN A 160 -0.31 -21.91 -9.97
N THR A 161 0.72 -21.10 -10.26
CA THR A 161 2.13 -21.54 -10.29
C THR A 161 2.61 -22.18 -8.98
N ARG A 162 1.94 -21.95 -7.85
CA ARG A 162 2.25 -22.57 -6.56
C ARG A 162 1.51 -23.88 -6.30
N GLY A 163 0.62 -24.32 -7.21
CA GLY A 163 -0.23 -25.48 -6.96
C GLY A 163 -1.50 -25.16 -6.15
N VAL A 164 -1.81 -23.87 -5.95
CA VAL A 164 -2.95 -23.44 -5.14
C VAL A 164 -4.15 -23.14 -6.02
N MET A 165 -5.29 -23.72 -5.66
CA MET A 165 -6.60 -23.40 -6.21
C MET A 165 -7.36 -22.57 -5.21
N ARG A 166 -7.82 -21.40 -5.65
CA ARG A 166 -8.40 -20.38 -4.79
C ARG A 166 -9.89 -20.30 -5.02
N ARG A 167 -10.64 -20.12 -3.94
CA ARG A 167 -12.04 -19.74 -4.03
C ARG A 167 -12.20 -18.31 -4.51
N THR A 168 -13.37 -17.99 -5.02
CA THR A 168 -13.75 -16.63 -5.36
C THR A 168 -14.02 -15.80 -4.09
N LEU A 169 -13.36 -14.65 -3.93
CA LEU A 169 -13.51 -13.76 -2.76
C LEU A 169 -14.20 -12.42 -3.09
N SER A 170 -14.60 -12.19 -4.34
CA SER A 170 -15.15 -10.90 -4.80
C SER A 170 -16.45 -10.51 -4.08
N LYS A 171 -17.31 -11.48 -3.74
CA LYS A 171 -18.52 -11.23 -2.91
C LYS A 171 -18.19 -10.80 -1.49
N GLU A 172 -17.12 -11.34 -0.90
CA GLU A 172 -16.72 -11.07 0.49
C GLU A 172 -15.89 -9.80 0.65
N ARG A 173 -15.18 -9.38 -0.41
CA ARG A 173 -14.21 -8.27 -0.35
C ARG A 173 -14.63 -7.03 -1.13
N GLY A 174 -15.42 -7.19 -2.20
CA GLY A 174 -15.82 -6.10 -3.08
C GLY A 174 -17.31 -5.85 -3.13
N PHE A 175 -18.14 -6.69 -2.47
CA PHE A 175 -19.61 -6.65 -2.53
C PHE A 175 -20.18 -6.48 -3.95
N SER A 176 -19.42 -6.89 -4.96
CA SER A 176 -19.79 -6.61 -6.34
C SER A 176 -20.88 -7.60 -6.77
N PRO A 177 -22.05 -7.11 -7.24
CA PRO A 177 -23.12 -7.98 -7.71
C PRO A 177 -22.78 -8.69 -9.02
N CYS A 178 -21.64 -8.36 -9.66
CA CYS A 178 -21.21 -8.88 -10.96
C CYS A 178 -20.98 -10.40 -11.01
N CYS A 179 -20.90 -11.07 -9.86
CA CYS A 179 -20.81 -12.52 -9.77
C CYS A 179 -22.22 -13.14 -9.82
N ALA A 180 -22.93 -12.92 -10.93
CA ALA A 180 -24.20 -13.57 -11.21
C ALA A 180 -24.03 -15.10 -11.20
N PHE A 181 -25.02 -15.82 -10.71
CA PHE A 181 -25.02 -17.28 -10.77
C PHE A 181 -24.98 -17.72 -12.24
N ASN A 182 -23.95 -18.47 -12.61
CA ASN A 182 -23.75 -18.96 -13.97
C ASN A 182 -23.57 -20.49 -13.96
N TRP A 183 -24.54 -21.22 -14.51
CA TRP A 183 -24.52 -22.69 -14.56
C TRP A 183 -24.31 -23.24 -15.99
N LYS A 184 -23.75 -22.41 -16.89
CA LYS A 184 -23.63 -22.76 -18.31
C LYS A 184 -22.48 -23.72 -18.59
N SER A 185 -21.26 -23.38 -18.18
CA SER A 185 -20.07 -24.21 -18.49
C SER A 185 -19.68 -25.16 -17.36
N LYS A 186 -18.99 -26.26 -17.68
CA LYS A 186 -18.39 -27.14 -16.66
C LYS A 186 -17.44 -26.40 -15.71
N ARG A 187 -16.76 -25.37 -16.21
CA ARG A 187 -15.85 -24.53 -15.42
C ARG A 187 -16.62 -23.68 -14.41
N ASP A 188 -17.73 -23.06 -14.81
CA ASP A 188 -18.55 -22.25 -13.90
C ASP A 188 -19.19 -23.12 -12.81
N ARG A 189 -19.71 -24.29 -13.20
CA ARG A 189 -20.25 -25.29 -12.26
C ARG A 189 -19.19 -25.75 -11.26
N PHE A 190 -17.97 -26.01 -11.73
CA PHE A 190 -16.85 -26.35 -10.87
C PHE A 190 -16.56 -25.22 -9.87
N GLN A 191 -16.39 -23.98 -10.34
CA GLN A 191 -16.05 -22.86 -9.46
C GLN A 191 -17.12 -22.63 -8.40
N ILE A 192 -18.41 -22.63 -8.77
CA ILE A 192 -19.51 -22.47 -7.82
C ILE A 192 -19.54 -23.60 -6.78
N THR A 193 -19.36 -24.84 -7.22
CA THR A 193 -19.32 -26.01 -6.33
C THR A 193 -18.11 -25.96 -5.39
N PHE A 194 -16.95 -25.57 -5.92
CA PHE A 194 -15.72 -25.40 -5.14
C PHE A 194 -15.82 -24.25 -4.14
N ASP A 195 -16.43 -23.13 -4.54
CA ASP A 195 -16.68 -21.99 -3.65
C ASP A 195 -17.64 -22.39 -2.52
N ALA A 196 -18.67 -23.18 -2.81
CA ALA A 196 -19.61 -23.70 -1.81
C ALA A 196 -18.91 -24.64 -0.80
N LEU A 197 -18.03 -25.54 -1.27
CA LEU A 197 -17.17 -26.35 -0.41
C LEU A 197 -16.33 -25.43 0.49
N CYS A 198 -15.59 -24.49 -0.10
CA CYS A 198 -14.69 -23.64 0.67
C CYS A 198 -15.45 -22.75 1.66
N HIS A 199 -16.64 -22.27 1.32
CA HIS A 199 -17.47 -21.49 2.23
C HIS A 199 -17.95 -22.31 3.43
N ARG A 200 -18.38 -23.58 3.20
CA ARG A 200 -18.85 -24.47 4.28
C ARG A 200 -17.77 -24.73 5.33
N TRP A 201 -16.51 -24.92 4.91
CA TRP A 201 -15.38 -25.19 5.81
C TRP A 201 -14.47 -24.00 6.06
N CYS A 202 -14.86 -22.77 5.69
CA CYS A 202 -14.02 -21.58 5.87
C CYS A 202 -12.59 -21.76 5.31
N LEU A 203 -12.48 -22.30 4.10
CA LEU A 203 -11.21 -22.53 3.41
C LEU A 203 -10.82 -21.33 2.56
N TYR A 204 -9.53 -21.05 2.47
CA TYR A 204 -8.97 -20.20 1.42
C TYR A 204 -8.97 -20.91 0.06
N GLY A 205 -8.82 -22.23 0.06
CA GLY A 205 -8.72 -23.04 -1.13
C GLY A 205 -8.05 -24.39 -0.85
N TYR A 206 -7.37 -24.93 -1.84
CA TYR A 206 -6.60 -26.17 -1.75
C TYR A 206 -5.21 -25.99 -2.35
N GLU A 207 -4.19 -26.57 -1.72
CA GLU A 207 -2.83 -26.67 -2.24
C GLU A 207 -2.45 -28.13 -2.33
N LYS A 208 -2.24 -28.65 -3.54
CA LYS A 208 -1.83 -30.05 -3.75
C LYS A 208 -2.65 -31.05 -2.91
N ASP A 209 -3.97 -30.89 -2.92
CA ASP A 209 -4.95 -31.69 -2.18
C ASP A 209 -5.03 -31.49 -0.67
N THR A 210 -4.19 -30.62 -0.10
CA THR A 210 -4.31 -30.19 1.28
C THR A 210 -5.29 -29.01 1.38
N PRO A 211 -6.31 -29.06 2.25
CA PRO A 211 -7.20 -27.93 2.48
C PRO A 211 -6.42 -26.78 3.10
N LEU A 212 -6.55 -25.58 2.53
CA LEU A 212 -5.96 -24.38 3.08
C LEU A 212 -7.00 -23.66 3.93
N ALA A 213 -6.83 -23.66 5.25
CA ALA A 213 -7.68 -22.92 6.15
C ALA A 213 -7.56 -21.41 5.89
N LEU A 214 -8.68 -20.70 5.89
CA LEU A 214 -8.70 -19.25 5.72
C LEU A 214 -8.08 -18.57 6.94
N LYS A 215 -6.98 -17.84 6.71
CA LYS A 215 -6.28 -17.09 7.74
C LYS A 215 -6.89 -15.71 7.96
N LEU A 216 -6.67 -15.20 9.16
CA LEU A 216 -6.74 -13.77 9.44
C LEU A 216 -5.73 -13.05 8.55
N THR A 217 -6.18 -12.00 7.86
CA THR A 217 -5.30 -11.18 7.02
C THR A 217 -5.52 -9.71 7.31
N ALA A 218 -4.46 -8.91 7.37
CA ALA A 218 -4.56 -7.46 7.27
C ALA A 218 -3.77 -7.03 6.04
N ASN A 219 -4.49 -6.57 5.02
CA ASN A 219 -3.90 -6.08 3.78
C ASN A 219 -4.00 -4.57 3.76
N SER A 220 -2.88 -3.91 3.57
CA SER A 220 -2.84 -2.46 3.41
C SER A 220 -3.01 -2.09 1.94
N THR A 221 -3.86 -1.10 1.68
CA THR A 221 -4.10 -0.51 0.36
C THR A 221 -3.71 0.97 0.42
N PRO A 222 -3.59 1.66 -0.73
CA PRO A 222 -3.37 3.11 -0.73
C PRO A 222 -4.41 3.91 0.06
N HIS A 223 -5.63 3.37 0.21
CA HIS A 223 -6.76 4.09 0.84
C HIS A 223 -7.09 3.60 2.26
N GLY A 224 -6.55 2.47 2.73
CA GLY A 224 -6.87 1.97 4.05
C GLY A 224 -6.29 0.59 4.36
N THR A 225 -6.75 -0.02 5.45
CA THR A 225 -6.37 -1.38 5.82
C THR A 225 -7.61 -2.27 5.80
N MET A 226 -7.60 -3.29 4.95
CA MET A 226 -8.63 -4.32 4.92
C MET A 226 -8.23 -5.46 5.86
N ILE A 227 -9.00 -5.62 6.94
CA ILE A 227 -8.86 -6.75 7.86
C ILE A 227 -9.92 -7.79 7.54
N PHE A 228 -9.48 -9.02 7.32
CA PHE A 228 -10.35 -10.17 7.15
C PHE A 228 -10.26 -11.06 8.39
N VAL A 229 -11.41 -11.37 8.99
CA VAL A 229 -11.52 -12.22 10.18
C VAL A 229 -12.33 -13.47 9.81
N PRO A 230 -11.75 -14.67 9.84
CA PRO A 230 -12.47 -15.91 9.57
C PRO A 230 -13.61 -16.17 10.56
N ARG A 231 -14.65 -16.86 10.10
CA ARG A 231 -15.77 -17.33 10.93
C ARG A 231 -15.20 -18.26 12.02
N GLY A 232 -15.37 -17.88 13.28
CA GLY A 232 -14.79 -18.60 14.44
C GLY A 232 -13.62 -17.87 15.11
N MET A 233 -13.14 -16.76 14.55
CA MET A 233 -12.20 -15.85 15.22
C MET A 233 -12.92 -14.61 15.74
N SER A 234 -12.52 -14.13 16.92
CA SER A 234 -13.06 -12.90 17.50
C SER A 234 -12.30 -11.67 17.00
N LEU A 235 -13.03 -10.59 16.70
CA LEU A 235 -12.45 -9.27 16.42
C LEU A 235 -12.05 -8.51 17.70
N ALA A 236 -12.40 -9.03 18.89
CA ALA A 236 -12.18 -8.34 20.15
C ALA A 236 -10.72 -7.93 20.36
N ALA A 237 -10.53 -6.71 20.88
CA ALA A 237 -9.23 -6.05 21.01
C ALA A 237 -8.18 -6.87 21.79
N ASN A 238 -8.65 -7.74 22.69
CA ASN A 238 -7.80 -8.35 23.71
C ASN A 238 -7.21 -9.70 23.27
N GLY A 239 -7.83 -10.41 22.32
CA GLY A 239 -7.53 -11.83 22.10
C GLY A 239 -6.77 -12.17 20.83
N THR A 240 -7.12 -11.57 19.70
CA THR A 240 -6.77 -12.16 18.39
C THR A 240 -5.69 -11.37 17.67
N PHE A 241 -5.73 -10.04 17.68
CA PHE A 241 -4.87 -9.20 16.84
C PHE A 241 -3.67 -8.62 17.58
N VAL A 242 -2.54 -8.54 16.87
CA VAL A 242 -1.42 -7.67 17.22
C VAL A 242 -1.70 -6.28 16.63
N TRP A 243 -2.62 -5.54 17.25
CA TRP A 243 -3.05 -4.21 16.76
C TRP A 243 -1.90 -3.25 16.52
N LYS A 244 -0.85 -3.29 17.34
CA LYS A 244 0.36 -2.48 17.15
C LYS A 244 1.03 -2.73 15.79
N ALA A 245 1.10 -3.97 15.33
CA ALA A 245 1.68 -4.32 14.03
C ALA A 245 0.78 -3.84 12.89
N ILE A 246 -0.53 -4.02 13.01
CA ILE A 246 -1.51 -3.55 12.03
C ILE A 246 -1.49 -2.02 11.92
N SER A 247 -1.46 -1.30 13.05
CA SER A 247 -1.34 0.15 13.07
C SER A 247 -0.03 0.64 12.45
N GLN A 248 1.08 -0.07 12.66
CA GLN A 248 2.36 0.29 12.02
C GLN A 248 2.29 0.18 10.50
N ILE A 249 1.69 -0.91 9.99
CA ILE A 249 1.45 -1.09 8.55
C ILE A 249 0.53 0.02 8.03
N HIS A 250 -0.59 0.29 8.70
CA HIS A 250 -1.54 1.33 8.32
C HIS A 250 -0.89 2.73 8.29
N MET A 251 -0.10 3.08 9.30
CA MET A 251 0.63 4.35 9.36
C MET A 251 1.71 4.48 8.28
N ALA A 252 2.26 3.36 7.78
CA ALA A 252 3.22 3.40 6.68
C ALA A 252 2.61 4.03 5.41
N HIS A 253 1.29 3.87 5.22
CA HIS A 253 0.53 4.42 4.10
C HIS A 253 0.14 5.90 4.28
N GLY A 254 0.62 6.56 5.33
CA GLY A 254 0.38 8.00 5.54
C GLY A 254 -0.69 8.33 6.57
N ALA A 255 -1.37 7.32 7.13
CA ALA A 255 -2.22 7.55 8.29
C ALA A 255 -1.40 8.13 9.45
N SER A 256 -1.88 9.25 9.99
CA SER A 256 -1.29 9.89 11.16
C SER A 256 -2.05 9.47 12.41
N ARG A 257 -1.45 9.63 13.60
CA ARG A 257 -2.18 9.39 14.86
C ARG A 257 -3.42 10.28 14.90
N GLN A 258 -4.57 9.67 15.19
CA GLN A 258 -5.87 10.32 15.33
C GLN A 258 -6.26 10.36 16.81
N GLY A 259 -7.08 11.34 17.17
CA GLY A 259 -7.61 11.53 18.52
C GLY A 259 -8.09 12.97 18.68
N ASP A 260 -9.17 13.20 19.43
CA ASP A 260 -9.86 14.49 19.49
C ASP A 260 -8.91 15.63 19.87
N LYS A 261 -8.08 15.41 20.89
CA LYS A 261 -7.04 16.35 21.31
C LYS A 261 -6.01 16.65 20.20
N LEU A 262 -5.64 15.66 19.39
CA LEU A 262 -4.73 15.87 18.25
C LEU A 262 -5.42 16.63 17.11
N PHE A 263 -6.72 16.43 16.93
CA PHE A 263 -7.52 17.15 15.95
C PHE A 263 -7.67 18.63 16.33
N GLU A 264 -8.03 18.91 17.58
CA GLU A 264 -8.09 20.28 18.12
C GLU A 264 -6.76 21.01 17.98
N ILE A 265 -5.65 20.36 18.33
CA ILE A 265 -4.30 20.93 18.17
C ILE A 265 -3.99 21.21 16.69
N ARG A 266 -4.40 20.35 15.74
CA ARG A 266 -4.18 20.58 14.31
C ARG A 266 -5.02 21.74 13.78
N ILE A 267 -6.29 21.83 14.17
CA ILE A 267 -7.15 22.96 13.82
C ILE A 267 -6.54 24.25 14.35
N GLN A 268 -6.15 24.26 15.63
CA GLN A 268 -5.57 25.45 16.24
C GLN A 268 -4.26 25.84 15.55
N ARG A 269 -3.37 24.87 15.29
CA ARG A 269 -2.11 25.11 14.57
C ARG A 269 -2.34 25.62 13.14
N SER A 270 -3.39 25.16 12.47
CA SER A 270 -3.77 25.65 11.14
C SER A 270 -4.26 27.10 11.19
N LYS A 271 -5.15 27.43 12.13
CA LYS A 271 -5.61 28.80 12.39
C LYS A 271 -4.44 29.72 12.73
N ASP A 272 -3.57 29.29 13.63
CA ASP A 272 -2.38 30.03 14.04
C ASP A 272 -1.44 30.26 12.84
N ARG A 273 -1.28 29.28 11.95
CA ARG A 273 -0.46 29.40 10.74
C ARG A 273 -1.03 30.43 9.76
N ILE A 274 -2.33 30.40 9.49
CA ILE A 274 -2.98 31.36 8.59
C ILE A 274 -2.78 32.77 9.15
N LYS A 275 -3.08 32.96 10.44
CA LYS A 275 -2.92 34.25 11.13
C LYS A 275 -1.46 34.72 11.14
N ALA A 276 -0.51 33.82 11.40
CA ALA A 276 0.92 34.12 11.37
C ALA A 276 1.38 34.59 9.99
N LYS A 277 0.91 33.97 8.90
CA LYS A 277 1.24 34.36 7.53
C LYS A 277 0.68 35.74 7.17
N GLN A 278 -0.56 36.03 7.57
CA GLN A 278 -1.18 37.35 7.37
C GLN A 278 -0.38 38.44 8.10
N LEU A 279 -0.09 38.22 9.38
CA LEU A 279 0.68 39.17 10.20
C LEU A 279 2.14 39.32 9.76
N ASP A 280 2.79 38.27 9.24
CA ASP A 280 4.14 38.37 8.65
C ASP A 280 4.12 39.17 7.35
N ALA A 281 3.06 39.05 6.55
CA ALA A 281 2.88 39.86 5.35
C ALA A 281 2.63 41.34 5.69
N GLU A 282 1.78 41.64 6.67
CA GLU A 282 1.58 42.99 7.20
C GLU A 282 2.87 43.60 7.72
N ALA A 283 3.64 42.86 8.53
CA ALA A 283 4.92 43.33 9.07
C ALA A 283 5.92 43.68 7.95
N ARG A 284 5.94 42.90 6.86
CA ARG A 284 6.77 43.19 5.68
C ARG A 284 6.30 44.45 4.95
N GLN A 285 4.99 44.67 4.82
CA GLN A 285 4.44 45.89 4.23
C GLN A 285 4.80 47.13 5.04
N MET A 286 4.89 47.00 6.37
CA MET A 286 5.37 48.05 7.28
C MET A 286 6.90 48.24 7.25
N GLY A 287 7.62 47.51 6.40
CA GLY A 287 9.08 47.60 6.28
C GLY A 287 9.86 46.90 7.40
N LEU A 288 9.20 46.16 8.29
CA LEU A 288 9.87 45.45 9.39
C LEU A 288 10.67 44.25 8.85
N ARG A 289 11.91 44.11 9.35
CA ARG A 289 12.84 43.04 8.97
C ARG A 289 13.44 42.39 10.21
N GLY A 290 13.93 41.15 10.06
CA GLY A 290 14.67 40.46 11.12
C GLY A 290 13.86 40.25 12.40
N GLU A 291 14.47 40.54 13.54
CA GLU A 291 13.87 40.38 14.87
C GLU A 291 12.63 41.27 15.08
N PRO A 292 12.62 42.58 14.74
CA PRO A 292 11.43 43.43 14.81
C PRO A 292 10.19 42.85 14.11
N ARG A 293 10.38 42.19 12.97
CA ARG A 293 9.30 41.52 12.23
C ARG A 293 8.69 40.38 13.05
N TYR A 294 9.52 39.51 13.60
CA TYR A 294 9.05 38.37 14.40
C TYR A 294 8.38 38.81 15.70
N GLN A 295 8.89 39.87 16.32
CA GLN A 295 8.28 40.45 17.52
C GLN A 295 6.89 41.02 17.23
N TYR A 296 6.74 41.79 16.15
CA TYR A 296 5.43 42.30 15.72
C TYR A 296 4.40 41.17 15.57
N THR A 297 4.76 40.12 14.83
CA THR A 297 3.87 38.98 14.59
C THR A 297 3.53 38.25 15.90
N LEU A 298 4.49 37.99 16.78
CA LEU A 298 4.25 37.33 18.07
C LEU A 298 3.30 38.14 18.97
N THR A 299 3.54 39.45 19.09
CA THR A 299 2.70 40.35 19.90
C THR A 299 1.26 40.38 19.38
N LYS A 300 1.06 40.51 18.06
CA LYS A 300 -0.29 40.50 17.45
C LYS A 300 -0.99 39.14 17.53
N MET A 301 -0.23 38.05 17.69
CA MET A 301 -0.77 36.72 17.96
C MET A 301 -1.09 36.48 19.45
N GLY A 302 -0.79 37.44 20.35
CA GLY A 302 -0.93 37.25 21.80
C GLY A 302 0.06 36.24 22.38
N GLN A 303 1.22 36.07 21.72
CA GLN A 303 2.27 35.13 22.11
C GLN A 303 3.44 35.86 22.77
N LEU A 304 4.20 35.13 23.58
CA LEU A 304 5.38 35.69 24.23
C LEU A 304 6.48 36.02 23.18
N PRO A 305 7.17 37.18 23.32
CA PRO A 305 8.30 37.62 22.49
C PRO A 305 9.38 36.57 22.24
N ASN A 306 9.63 35.68 23.19
CA ASN A 306 10.68 34.66 23.10
C ASN A 306 10.29 33.41 22.28
N ARG A 307 9.05 33.31 21.80
CA ARG A 307 8.56 32.15 21.01
C ARG A 307 8.91 32.22 19.52
N VAL A 308 10.00 32.90 19.15
CA VAL A 308 10.45 33.04 17.76
C VAL A 308 10.64 31.67 17.07
N ARG A 309 11.13 30.65 17.78
CA ARG A 309 11.26 29.27 17.25
C ARG A 309 9.93 28.60 16.93
N TRP A 310 8.85 28.97 17.62
CA TRP A 310 7.51 28.47 17.33
C TRP A 310 6.92 29.19 16.11
N LEU A 311 7.07 30.51 16.04
CA LEU A 311 6.63 31.30 14.88
C LEU A 311 7.33 30.86 13.59
N LYS A 312 8.66 30.67 13.63
CA LYS A 312 9.43 30.15 12.50
C LYS A 312 8.91 28.81 12.01
N ARG A 313 8.51 27.89 12.91
CA ARG A 313 7.89 26.61 12.54
C ARG A 313 6.51 26.79 11.88
N LEU A 314 5.72 27.77 12.30
CA LEU A 314 4.45 28.07 11.63
C LEU A 314 4.65 28.62 10.23
N LEU A 315 5.64 29.51 10.04
CA LEU A 315 5.93 30.18 8.78
C LEU A 315 6.70 29.32 7.78
N HIS A 316 7.55 28.40 8.25
CA HIS A 316 8.53 27.68 7.41
C HIS A 316 8.41 26.14 7.40
N ASP A 317 7.59 25.50 8.25
CA ASP A 317 7.34 24.06 8.12
C ASP A 317 6.43 23.82 6.89
N CYS A 318 7.04 23.64 5.71
CA CYS A 318 6.51 22.85 4.60
C CYS A 318 7.12 21.45 4.67
#